data_AF-A0A353F108-F1
#
_entry.id   AF-A0A353F108-F1
#
_cell.length_a   1.000
_cell.length_b   1.000
_cell.length_c   1.000
_cell.angle_alpha   90.00
_cell.angle_beta   90.00
_cell.angle_gamma   90.00
#
_symmetry.space_group_name_H-M   'P 1'
#
loop_
_entity.id
_entity.type
_entity.pdbx_description
1 polymer ?
#
loop_
_entity_poly.entity_id
_entity_poly.type
_entity_poly.pdbx_seq_one_letter_code
_entity_poly.pdbx_strand_id
1 'polypeptide(L)'
;DQRLILKSKTWPGKVEFGDRFRVSAILGGEDVSSGAWHMGVTIGRIRTLFHPGMQGGAFRFERIDNNRHLSGTKGVGFEPLGDSRQRMSIDVTKMLDGNVRLDVLLEQLGEGGRTFQNSVTVEAKDIGDLNEISLDRSGRSGGKAYFRDFMITLNH
;
A
#
# COMPACT_ATOMS: atom_id res chain seq x y z
N ASP A 1 -10.73 -7.81 8.24
CA ASP A 1 -9.43 -7.78 7.53
C ASP A 1 -8.33 -8.36 8.39
N GLN A 2 -7.30 -8.91 7.76
CA GLN A 2 -6.11 -9.49 8.38
C GLN A 2 -4.93 -8.55 8.17
N ARG A 3 -4.05 -8.42 9.18
CA ARG A 3 -2.88 -7.53 9.13
C ARG A 3 -1.65 -8.23 9.68
N LEU A 4 -0.52 -8.11 8.98
CA LEU A 4 0.81 -8.35 9.53
C LEU A 4 1.46 -6.99 9.80
N ILE A 5 1.74 -6.69 11.07
CA ILE A 5 2.23 -5.37 11.49
C ILE A 5 3.70 -5.46 11.88
N LEU A 6 4.54 -4.66 11.20
CA LEU A 6 5.90 -4.37 11.60
C LEU A 6 5.90 -3.08 12.42
N LYS A 7 6.30 -3.19 13.69
CA LYS A 7 6.53 -2.04 14.56
C LYS A 7 8.02 -1.86 14.77
N SER A 8 8.54 -0.66 14.51
CA SER A 8 9.93 -0.36 14.80
C SER A 8 10.11 1.06 15.32
N LYS A 9 10.56 1.16 16.57
CA LYS A 9 10.92 2.44 17.20
C LYS A 9 12.30 2.95 16.78
N THR A 10 13.12 2.09 16.18
CA THR A 10 14.51 2.39 15.78
C THR A 10 14.80 1.67 14.48
N TRP A 11 15.10 2.43 13.42
CA TRP A 11 15.44 1.85 12.12
C TRP A 11 16.93 1.58 12.03
N PRO A 12 17.37 0.58 11.24
CA PRO A 12 18.80 0.30 11.10
C PRO A 12 19.59 1.57 10.75
N GLY A 13 20.41 2.04 11.71
CA GLY A 13 21.25 3.24 11.56
C GLY A 13 20.56 4.60 11.75
N LYS A 14 19.29 4.68 12.18
CA LYS A 14 18.56 5.95 12.42
C LYS A 14 17.61 5.88 13.62
N VAL A 15 17.51 6.98 14.37
CA VAL A 15 16.60 7.13 15.51
C VAL A 15 15.13 7.26 15.06
N GLU A 16 14.92 7.76 13.83
CA GLU A 16 13.60 8.01 13.24
C GLU A 16 13.57 7.53 11.78
N PHE A 17 12.38 7.46 11.18
CA PHE A 17 12.16 7.03 9.78
C PHE A 17 12.85 7.91 8.72
N GLY A 18 13.39 9.07 9.13
CA GLY A 18 13.90 10.09 8.23
C GLY A 18 12.77 10.83 7.51
N ASP A 19 13.13 11.81 6.70
CA ASP A 19 12.15 12.60 5.94
C ASP A 19 11.66 11.88 4.69
N ARG A 20 12.39 10.84 4.23
CA ARG A 20 12.07 10.08 3.02
C ARG A 20 12.42 8.60 3.14
N PHE A 21 11.47 7.76 2.73
CA PHE A 21 11.66 6.33 2.57
C PHE A 21 10.66 5.76 1.58
N ARG A 22 10.95 4.56 1.06
CA ARG A 22 10.05 3.79 0.20
C ARG A 22 9.63 2.52 0.93
N VAL A 23 8.36 2.16 0.82
CA VAL A 23 7.83 0.84 1.17
C VAL A 23 7.39 0.15 -0.10
N SER A 24 7.79 -1.11 -0.31
CA SER A 24 7.31 -1.88 -1.44
C SER A 24 6.95 -3.31 -1.06
N ALA A 25 6.01 -3.89 -1.81
CA ALA A 25 5.64 -5.29 -1.71
C ALA A 25 5.09 -5.77 -3.05
N ILE A 26 5.30 -7.06 -3.33
CA ILE A 26 4.56 -7.77 -4.38
C ILE A 26 3.28 -8.34 -3.77
N LEU A 27 2.15 -8.03 -4.40
CA LEU A 27 0.80 -8.47 -4.05
C LEU A 27 0.33 -9.50 -5.08
N GLY A 28 -0.36 -10.54 -4.64
CA GLY A 28 -0.94 -11.55 -5.54
C GLY A 28 -1.77 -12.59 -4.82
N GLY A 29 -2.33 -13.55 -5.57
CA GLY A 29 -3.06 -14.67 -5.00
C GLY A 29 -3.50 -15.74 -6.01
N GLU A 30 -3.68 -16.96 -5.53
CA GLU A 30 -3.83 -18.16 -6.38
C GLU A 30 -5.17 -18.26 -7.12
N ASP A 31 -6.15 -17.40 -6.79
CA ASP A 31 -7.53 -17.48 -7.28
C ASP A 31 -7.97 -16.24 -8.09
N VAL A 32 -9.17 -16.32 -8.69
CA VAL A 32 -9.90 -15.16 -9.24
C VAL A 32 -9.87 -14.02 -8.22
N SER A 33 -9.72 -12.76 -8.66
CA SER A 33 -9.52 -11.58 -7.80
C SER A 33 -8.23 -11.53 -6.99
N SER A 34 -7.18 -12.26 -7.38
CA SER A 34 -5.93 -12.38 -6.62
C SER A 34 -6.18 -12.89 -5.19
N GLY A 35 -7.22 -13.70 -4.99
CA GLY A 35 -7.58 -14.31 -3.72
C GLY A 35 -7.99 -13.32 -2.60
N ALA A 36 -8.27 -12.04 -2.90
CA ALA A 36 -8.69 -11.07 -1.88
C ALA A 36 -9.53 -9.92 -2.46
N TRP A 37 -10.54 -9.47 -1.73
CA TRP A 37 -11.32 -8.29 -2.10
C TRP A 37 -10.45 -7.02 -2.16
N HIS A 38 -9.50 -6.89 -1.23
CA HIS A 38 -8.44 -5.90 -1.26
C HIS A 38 -7.16 -6.38 -0.60
N MET A 39 -6.05 -5.82 -1.05
CA MET A 39 -4.70 -5.99 -0.52
C MET A 39 -4.02 -4.63 -0.46
N GLY A 40 -3.08 -4.44 0.46
CA GLY A 40 -2.41 -3.16 0.55
C GLY A 40 -1.29 -3.09 1.57
N VAL A 41 -0.70 -1.91 1.62
CA VAL A 41 0.29 -1.53 2.61
C VAL A 41 -0.28 -0.37 3.42
N THR A 42 -0.18 -0.46 4.75
CA THR A 42 -0.48 0.67 5.64
C THR A 42 0.82 1.28 6.13
N ILE A 43 0.90 2.61 6.11
CA ILE A 43 1.97 3.39 6.76
C ILE A 43 1.31 4.31 7.78
N GLY A 44 1.71 4.19 9.05
CA GLY A 44 1.03 4.80 10.18
C GLY A 44 -0.44 4.39 10.20
N ARG A 45 -1.33 5.35 9.97
CA ARG A 45 -2.80 5.13 9.94
C ARG A 45 -3.41 5.12 8.54
N ILE A 46 -2.60 5.24 7.48
CA ILE A 46 -3.10 5.33 6.12
C ILE A 46 -2.89 4.02 5.37
N ARG A 47 -4.00 3.38 5.00
CA ARG A 47 -4.04 2.22 4.11
C ARG A 47 -3.96 2.68 2.66
N THR A 48 -3.03 2.10 1.93
CA THR A 48 -2.95 2.15 0.48
C THR A 48 -3.50 0.84 -0.07
N LEU A 49 -4.74 0.86 -0.58
CA LEU A 49 -5.47 -0.36 -0.94
C LEU A 49 -5.58 -0.52 -2.45
N PHE A 50 -5.19 -1.69 -2.92
CA PHE A 50 -5.51 -2.24 -4.23
C PHE A 50 -6.67 -3.24 -4.10
N HIS A 51 -7.66 -3.14 -4.98
CA HIS A 51 -8.87 -3.95 -5.00
C HIS A 51 -8.88 -4.87 -6.22
N PRO A 52 -8.19 -6.01 -6.17
CA PRO A 52 -8.16 -6.94 -7.29
C PRO A 52 -9.49 -7.67 -7.52
N GLY A 53 -10.41 -7.65 -6.55
CA GLY A 53 -11.77 -8.20 -6.70
C GLY A 53 -12.79 -7.30 -7.38
N MET A 54 -12.38 -6.13 -7.85
CA MET A 54 -13.22 -5.25 -8.65
C MET A 54 -12.84 -5.39 -10.13
N GLN A 55 -13.83 -5.42 -11.01
CA GLN A 55 -13.61 -5.49 -12.46
C GLN A 55 -12.70 -4.34 -12.93
N GLY A 56 -11.63 -4.65 -13.66
CA GLY A 56 -10.63 -3.67 -14.09
C GLY A 56 -9.74 -3.10 -12.97
N GLY A 57 -9.85 -3.65 -11.76
CA GLY A 57 -9.13 -3.26 -10.55
C GLY A 57 -9.47 -1.85 -10.04
N ALA A 58 -9.36 -1.65 -8.73
CA ALA A 58 -9.53 -0.32 -8.14
C ALA A 58 -8.47 -0.02 -7.08
N PHE A 59 -8.33 1.26 -6.75
CA PHE A 59 -7.35 1.77 -5.80
C PHE A 59 -7.93 2.88 -4.94
N ARG A 60 -7.57 2.93 -3.65
CA ARG A 60 -7.89 4.05 -2.77
C ARG A 60 -6.92 4.21 -1.59
N PHE A 61 -6.92 5.41 -1.03
CA PHE A 61 -6.37 5.68 0.30
C PHE A 61 -7.47 5.73 1.36
N GLU A 62 -7.24 5.10 2.50
CA GLU A 62 -8.23 4.96 3.56
C GLU A 62 -7.57 5.09 4.95
N ARG A 63 -8.23 5.77 5.88
CA ARG A 63 -7.81 5.78 7.30
C ARG A 63 -8.22 4.49 8.00
N ILE A 64 -7.31 3.92 8.78
CA ILE A 64 -7.55 2.63 9.43
C ILE A 64 -8.54 2.67 10.60
N ASP A 65 -8.68 3.80 11.28
CA ASP A 65 -9.48 3.92 12.51
C ASP A 65 -10.97 4.04 12.24
N ASN A 66 -11.35 4.74 11.17
CA ASN A 66 -12.75 5.02 10.83
C ASN A 66 -13.12 4.65 9.40
N ASN A 67 -12.22 4.02 8.65
CA ASN A 67 -12.38 3.68 7.23
C ASN A 67 -12.71 4.92 6.36
N ARG A 68 -12.38 6.13 6.82
CA ARG A 68 -12.61 7.36 6.05
C ARG A 68 -11.75 7.33 4.80
N HIS A 69 -12.39 7.50 3.66
CA HIS A 69 -11.70 7.68 2.39
C HIS A 69 -10.94 9.02 2.39
N LEU A 70 -9.65 8.95 2.08
CA LEU A 70 -8.80 10.13 1.90
C LEU A 70 -8.71 10.55 0.43
N SER A 71 -9.04 9.63 -0.47
CA SER A 71 -9.26 9.88 -1.88
C SER A 71 -10.52 9.15 -2.35
N GLY A 72 -11.12 9.60 -3.46
CA GLY A 72 -12.08 8.78 -4.19
C GLY A 72 -11.45 7.46 -4.64
N THR A 73 -12.29 6.44 -4.84
CA THR A 73 -11.86 5.17 -5.46
C THR A 73 -11.56 5.42 -6.93
N LYS A 74 -10.39 5.01 -7.41
CA LYS A 74 -9.97 5.15 -8.80
C LYS A 74 -9.80 3.78 -9.45
N GLY A 75 -10.22 3.63 -10.70
CA GLY A 75 -9.87 2.45 -11.48
C GLY A 75 -8.38 2.43 -11.80
N VAL A 76 -7.74 1.25 -11.76
CA VAL A 76 -6.30 1.15 -12.06
C VAL A 76 -6.01 1.04 -13.56
N GLY A 77 -7.02 0.74 -14.38
CA GLY A 77 -6.92 0.72 -15.84
C GLY A 77 -6.32 -0.56 -16.43
N PHE A 78 -6.21 -1.61 -15.63
CA PHE A 78 -5.73 -2.92 -16.05
C PHE A 78 -6.34 -4.03 -15.20
N GLU A 79 -6.54 -5.19 -15.80
CA GLU A 79 -7.11 -6.34 -15.09
C GLU A 79 -6.09 -6.90 -14.09
N PRO A 80 -6.45 -7.05 -12.81
CA PRO A 80 -5.64 -7.72 -11.81
C PRO A 80 -5.33 -9.16 -12.23
N LEU A 81 -4.06 -9.56 -12.16
CA LEU A 81 -3.64 -10.93 -12.45
C LEU A 81 -3.44 -11.69 -11.15
N GLY A 82 -3.94 -12.93 -11.06
CA GLY A 82 -3.79 -13.77 -9.87
C GLY A 82 -2.32 -14.15 -9.59
N ASP A 83 -1.53 -14.40 -10.63
CA ASP A 83 -0.21 -15.04 -10.55
C ASP A 83 0.98 -14.16 -10.08
N SER A 84 0.80 -13.24 -9.12
CA SER A 84 1.87 -12.42 -8.48
C SER A 84 2.31 -11.15 -9.18
N ARG A 85 1.55 -10.65 -10.14
CA ARG A 85 2.08 -9.61 -11.01
C ARG A 85 1.79 -8.19 -10.54
N GLN A 86 1.64 -7.88 -9.25
CA GLN A 86 1.48 -6.48 -8.84
C GLN A 86 2.53 -6.06 -7.83
N ARG A 87 3.44 -5.16 -8.23
CA ARG A 87 4.31 -4.47 -7.27
C ARG A 87 3.65 -3.17 -6.86
N MET A 88 3.42 -3.01 -5.56
CA MET A 88 3.05 -1.73 -4.97
C MET A 88 4.31 -1.10 -4.36
N SER A 89 4.63 0.12 -4.78
CA SER A 89 5.67 0.95 -4.20
C SER A 89 5.06 2.24 -3.68
N ILE A 90 5.42 2.65 -2.47
CA ILE A 90 4.93 3.85 -1.81
C ILE A 90 6.14 4.67 -1.37
N ASP A 91 6.34 5.81 -2.03
CA ASP A 91 7.28 6.83 -1.58
C ASP A 91 6.61 7.69 -0.51
N VAL A 92 7.25 7.77 0.64
CA VAL A 92 6.81 8.55 1.79
C VAL A 92 7.73 9.74 1.93
N THR A 93 7.16 10.94 1.88
CA THR A 93 7.90 12.19 2.11
C THR A 93 7.25 12.99 3.23
N LYS A 94 8.00 13.25 4.30
CA LYS A 94 7.64 14.23 5.32
C LYS A 94 7.93 15.63 4.77
N MET A 95 6.90 16.46 4.74
CA MET A 95 6.94 17.82 4.24
C MET A 95 7.39 18.78 5.35
N LEU A 96 7.82 19.99 4.98
CA LEU A 96 8.31 21.00 5.92
C LEU A 96 7.25 21.46 6.94
N ASP A 97 5.98 21.41 6.58
CA ASP A 97 4.83 21.73 7.43
C ASP A 97 4.39 20.55 8.32
N GLY A 98 5.11 19.43 8.28
CA GLY A 98 4.81 18.20 9.02
C GLY A 98 3.78 17.30 8.34
N ASN A 99 3.14 17.73 7.26
CA ASN A 99 2.28 16.87 6.46
C ASN A 99 3.12 15.75 5.82
N VAL A 100 2.46 14.67 5.41
CA VAL A 100 3.14 13.55 4.76
C VAL A 100 2.52 13.33 3.40
N ARG A 101 3.36 13.24 2.38
CA ARG A 101 2.98 12.86 1.03
C ARG A 101 3.27 11.39 0.81
N LEU A 102 2.28 10.68 0.28
CA LEU A 102 2.36 9.30 -0.17
C LEU A 102 2.22 9.28 -1.69
N ASP A 103 3.27 8.94 -2.41
CA ASP A 103 3.23 8.71 -3.86
C ASP A 103 3.26 7.20 -4.13
N VAL A 104 2.25 6.72 -4.83
CA VAL A 104 2.05 5.29 -5.06
C VAL A 104 2.25 4.97 -6.53
N LEU A 105 3.04 3.94 -6.78
CA LEU A 105 3.17 3.28 -8.06
C LEU A 105 2.72 1.82 -7.91
N LEU A 106 1.72 1.43 -8.67
CA LEU A 106 1.27 0.05 -8.81
C LEU A 106 1.65 -0.45 -10.20
N GLU A 107 2.45 -1.51 -10.27
CA GLU A 107 3.00 -2.03 -11.51
C GLU A 107 2.50 -3.43 -11.76
N GLN A 108 1.89 -3.67 -12.92
CA GLN A 108 1.65 -5.00 -13.41
C GLN A 108 2.97 -5.60 -13.93
N LEU A 109 3.56 -6.55 -13.23
CA LEU A 109 4.84 -7.17 -13.58
C LEU A 109 4.70 -8.12 -14.78
N GLY A 110 5.74 -8.20 -15.61
CA GLY A 110 5.82 -9.06 -16.79
C GLY A 110 5.77 -8.29 -18.11
N GLU A 111 5.85 -9.02 -19.22
CA GLU A 111 5.83 -8.44 -20.57
C GLU A 111 4.51 -7.70 -20.84
N GLY A 112 4.60 -6.48 -21.38
CA GLY A 112 3.43 -5.62 -21.62
C GLY A 112 2.78 -5.05 -20.36
N GLY A 113 3.47 -5.12 -19.21
CA GLY A 113 3.01 -4.61 -17.93
C GLY A 113 2.55 -3.16 -17.96
N ARG A 114 1.42 -2.89 -17.31
CA ARG A 114 0.84 -1.54 -17.15
C ARG A 114 1.14 -0.97 -15.77
N THR A 115 1.09 0.35 -15.66
CA THR A 115 1.30 1.04 -14.40
C THR A 115 0.11 1.91 -14.04
N PHE A 116 -0.09 2.10 -12.74
CA PHE A 116 -1.03 3.06 -12.17
C PHE A 116 -0.29 3.90 -11.13
N GLN A 117 -0.53 5.20 -11.15
CA GLN A 117 0.05 6.14 -10.20
C GLN A 117 -1.04 6.94 -9.50
N ASN A 118 -0.86 7.17 -8.20
CA ASN A 118 -1.73 8.05 -7.44
C ASN A 118 -0.98 8.62 -6.24
N SER A 119 -1.42 9.76 -5.73
CA SER A 119 -0.79 10.37 -4.57
C SER A 119 -1.82 11.01 -3.65
N VAL A 120 -1.43 11.19 -2.39
CA VAL A 120 -2.18 11.94 -1.40
C VAL A 120 -1.23 12.66 -0.45
N THR A 121 -1.58 13.88 -0.07
CA THR A 121 -0.96 14.57 1.07
C THR A 121 -1.91 14.48 2.25
N VAL A 122 -1.42 14.03 3.39
CA VAL A 122 -2.19 13.83 4.62
C VAL A 122 -1.63 14.66 5.75
N GLU A 123 -2.52 15.15 6.61
CA GLU A 123 -2.11 15.92 7.77
C GLU A 123 -1.37 15.03 8.78
N ALA A 124 -0.40 15.61 9.50
CA ALA A 124 0.39 14.91 10.52
C ALA A 124 -0.49 14.16 11.55
N LYS A 125 -1.60 14.79 11.97
CA LYS A 125 -2.56 14.19 12.91
C LYS A 125 -3.29 12.96 12.36
N ASP A 126 -3.51 12.92 11.05
CA ASP A 126 -4.28 11.85 10.39
C ASP A 126 -3.41 10.63 10.14
N ILE A 127 -2.16 10.82 9.72
CA ILE A 127 -1.22 9.70 9.48
C ILE A 127 -0.65 9.12 10.77
N GLY A 128 -0.42 9.96 11.79
CA GLY A 128 0.20 9.53 13.05
C GLY A 128 1.67 9.11 12.88
N ASP A 129 2.11 8.19 13.72
CA ASP A 129 3.51 7.76 13.74
C ASP A 129 3.83 6.87 12.53
N LEU A 130 4.95 7.16 11.87
CA LEU A 130 5.42 6.38 10.72
C LEU A 130 6.09 5.05 11.13
N ASN A 131 6.25 4.80 12.43
CA ASN A 131 6.93 3.64 13.01
C ASN A 131 6.14 2.31 12.88
N GLU A 132 4.90 2.36 12.39
CA GLU A 132 4.07 1.19 12.10
C GLU A 132 3.83 1.07 10.60
N ILE A 133 4.28 -0.05 10.03
CA ILE A 133 3.98 -0.43 8.65
C ILE A 133 3.31 -1.80 8.67
N SER A 134 2.25 -1.98 7.90
CA SER A 134 1.61 -3.30 7.79
C SER A 134 1.30 -3.71 6.37
N LEU A 135 1.13 -5.02 6.22
CA LEU A 135 0.54 -5.66 5.06
C LEU A 135 -0.91 -5.98 5.40
N ASP A 136 -1.85 -5.52 4.58
CA ASP A 136 -3.28 -5.55 4.84
C ASP A 136 -3.99 -6.39 3.79
N ARG A 137 -4.82 -7.34 4.22
CA ARG A 137 -5.62 -8.19 3.34
C ARG A 137 -7.06 -8.25 3.80
N SER A 138 -8.00 -8.15 2.86
CA SER A 138 -9.41 -8.41 3.14
C SER A 138 -9.68 -9.89 3.38
N GLY A 139 -10.49 -10.18 4.40
CA GLY A 139 -11.03 -11.52 4.66
C GLY A 139 -12.37 -11.81 3.97
N ARG A 140 -12.93 -10.85 3.21
CA ARG A 140 -14.33 -10.89 2.72
C ARG A 140 -14.59 -11.96 1.67
N SER A 141 -13.67 -12.17 0.74
CA SER A 141 -13.88 -12.97 -0.47
C SER A 141 -13.42 -14.43 -0.34
N GLY A 142 -12.82 -14.82 0.78
CA GLY A 142 -12.06 -16.08 0.84
C GLY A 142 -10.87 -16.09 -0.14
N GLY A 143 -10.24 -17.25 -0.33
CA GLY A 143 -9.13 -17.47 -1.28
C GLY A 143 -7.74 -17.44 -0.65
N LYS A 144 -6.70 -17.57 -1.48
CA LYS A 144 -5.30 -17.46 -1.03
C LYS A 144 -4.63 -16.24 -1.65
N ALA A 145 -4.22 -15.29 -0.82
CA ALA A 145 -3.41 -14.15 -1.21
C ALA A 145 -2.11 -14.13 -0.42
N TYR A 146 -1.06 -13.58 -1.01
CA TYR A 146 0.27 -13.49 -0.39
C TYR A 146 0.91 -12.14 -0.65
N PHE A 147 1.92 -11.88 0.16
CA PHE A 147 2.85 -10.78 -0.01
C PHE A 147 4.25 -11.37 -0.21
N ARG A 148 5.02 -10.82 -1.14
CA ARG A 148 6.43 -11.17 -1.37
C ARG A 148 7.27 -9.91 -1.46
N ASP A 149 8.58 -10.07 -1.27
CA ASP A 149 9.58 -9.00 -1.42
C ASP A 149 9.17 -7.71 -0.68
N PHE A 150 8.69 -7.86 0.56
CA PHE A 150 8.37 -6.71 1.40
C PHE A 150 9.68 -6.01 1.79
N MET A 151 9.81 -4.75 1.38
CA MET A 151 11.03 -3.97 1.54
C MET A 151 10.73 -2.58 2.05
N ILE A 152 11.65 -2.06 2.87
CA ILE A 152 11.68 -0.67 3.31
C ILE A 152 13.06 -0.13 2.99
N THR A 153 13.11 0.92 2.16
CA THR A 153 14.36 1.54 1.70
C THR A 153 14.43 2.97 2.22
N LEU A 154 15.48 3.30 2.96
CA LEU A 154 15.70 4.64 3.53
C LEU A 154 16.43 5.56 2.54
N ASN A 155 16.18 6.88 2.63
CA ASN A 155 16.81 7.93 1.80
C ASN A 155 16.60 7.75 0.30
N HIS A 156 15.39 7.35 -0.09
CA HIS A 156 14.96 7.24 -1.48
C HIS A 156 14.50 8.62 -2.04
#